data_AF-A0A0F9FZF5-F1
#
_entry.id   AF-A0A0F9FZF5-F1
#
_cell.length_a   1.000
_cell.length_b   1.000
_cell.length_c   1.000
_cell.angle_alpha   90.00
_cell.angle_beta   90.00
_cell.angle_gamma   90.00
#
_symmetry.space_group_name_H-M   'P 1'
#
loop_
_entity.id
_entity.type
_entity.pdbx_description
1 polymer ?
#
loop_
_entity_poly.entity_id
_entity_poly.type
_entity_poly.pdbx_seq_one_letter_code
_entity_poly.pdbx_strand_id
1 'polypeptide(L)'
;DSFFNLKNWYNELNEFKELDLSIVIVGNKRDLEQQRKVDYEEAVNFGEMLSEEYNEKISYIETSALTGENIEEAFGLVSYHYIMLSKMFEENKFRDMILTDINSILESRPSLTLTFISNDYSNNPSLILLKEINDLGKPSKKEKKSKEIYNYPNGLILESYKFDAIKIIDSDGVFIIFDTKNRDSIDPSWNNIILKIIKNLEDKKVISIGIMTKENVNWSKMMGEFDFYTKLEERNISYFMFRISSELRLELYKQLNTMLNTIKNF
;
A
#
# COMPACT_ATOMS: atom_id res chain seq x y z
N ASP A 1 -21.89 -6.91 -36.57
CA ASP A 1 -22.58 -5.65 -36.23
C ASP A 1 -22.42 -5.26 -34.77
N SER A 2 -22.88 -6.06 -33.80
CA SER A 2 -22.76 -5.72 -32.37
C SER A 2 -21.33 -5.46 -31.90
N PHE A 3 -20.36 -6.28 -32.34
CA PHE A 3 -18.96 -6.15 -31.96
C PHE A 3 -18.34 -4.81 -32.38
N PHE A 4 -18.63 -4.33 -33.60
CA PHE A 4 -18.11 -3.05 -34.10
C PHE A 4 -18.67 -1.84 -33.35
N ASN A 5 -19.78 -1.99 -32.62
CA ASN A 5 -20.36 -0.93 -31.80
C ASN A 5 -19.65 -0.76 -30.44
N LEU A 6 -18.80 -1.71 -30.03
CA LEU A 6 -18.15 -1.66 -28.71
C LEU A 6 -17.36 -0.37 -28.50
N LYS A 7 -16.65 0.13 -29.53
CA LYS A 7 -15.91 1.41 -29.43
C LYS A 7 -16.85 2.59 -29.21
N ASN A 8 -18.03 2.58 -29.83
CA ASN A 8 -19.02 3.64 -29.65
C ASN A 8 -19.62 3.60 -28.24
N TRP A 9 -20.01 2.42 -27.75
CA TRP A 9 -20.51 2.29 -26.37
C TRP A 9 -19.45 2.64 -25.33
N TYR A 10 -18.19 2.28 -25.56
CA TYR A 10 -17.10 2.70 -24.70
C TYR A 10 -16.95 4.22 -24.70
N ASN A 11 -16.98 4.87 -25.87
CA ASN A 11 -16.92 6.32 -25.96
C ASN A 11 -18.09 7.00 -25.26
N GLU A 12 -19.32 6.48 -25.40
CA GLU A 12 -20.50 6.99 -24.69
C GLU A 12 -20.32 6.88 -23.16
N LEU A 13 -19.79 5.76 -22.66
CA LEU A 13 -19.46 5.62 -21.23
C LEU A 13 -18.38 6.62 -20.80
N ASN A 14 -17.35 6.81 -21.62
CA ASN A 14 -16.27 7.76 -21.40
C ASN A 14 -16.69 9.22 -21.61
N GLU A 15 -17.92 9.54 -22.03
CA GLU A 15 -18.42 10.93 -21.96
C GLU A 15 -18.80 11.31 -20.52
N PHE A 16 -19.10 10.32 -19.68
CA PHE A 16 -19.42 10.50 -18.26
C PHE A 16 -18.17 10.44 -17.35
N LYS A 17 -17.05 11.06 -17.79
CA LYS A 17 -15.67 11.00 -17.24
C LYS A 17 -15.47 11.27 -15.76
N GLU A 18 -16.50 11.62 -15.01
CA GLU A 18 -16.41 11.87 -13.58
C GLU A 18 -16.34 10.58 -12.74
N LEU A 19 -16.47 9.40 -13.38
CA LEU A 19 -16.45 8.10 -12.72
C LEU A 19 -15.38 7.20 -13.33
N ASP A 20 -14.40 6.76 -12.54
CA ASP A 20 -13.58 5.61 -12.93
C ASP A 20 -14.47 4.36 -12.90
N LEU A 21 -14.75 3.78 -14.07
CA LEU A 21 -15.72 2.69 -14.23
C LEU A 21 -15.04 1.32 -14.28
N SER A 22 -15.69 0.32 -13.70
CA SER A 22 -15.32 -1.09 -13.87
C SER A 22 -15.99 -1.67 -15.11
N ILE A 23 -15.19 -1.96 -16.15
CA ILE A 23 -15.71 -2.40 -17.45
C ILE A 23 -15.27 -3.84 -17.75
N VAL A 24 -16.24 -4.65 -18.21
CA VAL A 24 -16.02 -6.00 -18.73
C VAL A 24 -16.83 -6.15 -20.01
N ILE A 25 -16.18 -6.59 -21.09
CA ILE A 25 -16.82 -6.89 -22.37
C ILE A 25 -17.34 -8.33 -22.33
N VAL A 26 -18.62 -8.52 -22.63
CA VAL A 26 -19.27 -9.83 -22.58
C VAL A 26 -19.70 -10.29 -23.97
N GLY A 27 -19.04 -11.33 -24.48
CA GLY A 27 -19.44 -12.05 -25.69
C GLY A 27 -20.53 -13.08 -25.39
N ASN A 28 -21.80 -12.67 -25.38
CA ASN A 28 -22.91 -13.59 -25.08
C ASN A 28 -23.28 -14.50 -26.27
N LYS A 29 -24.06 -15.56 -26.00
CA LYS A 29 -24.52 -16.60 -26.95
C LYS A 29 -23.41 -17.54 -27.43
N ARG A 30 -22.45 -17.83 -26.56
CA ARG A 30 -21.38 -18.81 -26.80
C ARG A 30 -21.90 -20.19 -27.23
N ASP A 31 -23.12 -20.55 -26.85
CA ASP A 31 -23.80 -21.78 -27.27
C ASP A 31 -24.02 -21.90 -28.79
N LEU A 32 -24.01 -20.78 -29.52
CA LEU A 32 -24.22 -20.75 -30.98
C LEU A 32 -22.91 -20.86 -31.77
N GLU A 33 -22.05 -21.83 -31.44
CA GLU A 33 -20.71 -21.99 -32.02
C GLU A 33 -20.72 -22.08 -33.56
N GLN A 34 -21.71 -22.79 -34.12
CA GLN A 34 -21.87 -22.92 -35.58
C GLN A 34 -22.24 -21.60 -36.28
N GLN A 35 -22.66 -20.59 -35.53
CA GLN A 35 -23.03 -19.27 -36.02
C GLN A 35 -22.04 -18.19 -35.57
N ARG A 36 -20.85 -18.58 -35.07
CA ARG A 36 -19.80 -17.65 -34.64
C ARG A 36 -19.45 -16.67 -35.76
N LYS A 37 -19.39 -15.39 -35.41
CA LYS A 37 -19.05 -14.27 -36.32
C LYS A 37 -17.85 -13.45 -35.85
N VAL A 38 -17.42 -13.65 -34.60
CA VAL A 38 -16.30 -12.96 -33.98
C VAL A 38 -15.46 -14.03 -33.32
N ASP A 39 -14.18 -14.05 -33.67
CA ASP A 39 -13.25 -15.00 -33.09
C ASP A 39 -12.89 -14.57 -31.67
N TYR A 40 -12.70 -15.54 -30.79
CA TYR A 40 -12.38 -15.26 -29.38
C TYR A 40 -11.14 -14.36 -29.25
N GLU A 41 -10.08 -14.66 -30.02
CA GLU A 41 -8.83 -13.90 -30.02
C GLU A 41 -9.03 -12.46 -30.53
N GLU A 42 -9.86 -12.25 -31.54
CA GLU A 42 -10.21 -10.92 -32.04
C GLU A 42 -10.86 -10.07 -30.93
N ALA A 43 -11.80 -10.66 -30.19
CA ALA A 43 -12.51 -9.96 -29.13
C ALA A 43 -11.63 -9.66 -27.90
N VAL A 44 -10.73 -10.59 -27.55
CA VAL A 44 -9.72 -10.37 -26.49
C VAL A 44 -8.78 -9.24 -26.87
N ASN A 45 -8.19 -9.29 -28.06
CA ASN A 45 -7.26 -8.26 -28.55
C ASN A 45 -7.93 -6.88 -28.61
N PHE A 46 -9.22 -6.83 -28.96
CA PHE A 46 -9.97 -5.57 -28.95
C PHE A 46 -10.14 -5.00 -27.54
N GLY A 47 -10.42 -5.84 -26.53
CA GLY A 47 -10.48 -5.42 -25.13
C GLY A 47 -9.12 -4.93 -24.59
N GLU A 48 -8.03 -5.59 -24.99
CA GLU A 48 -6.66 -5.16 -24.66
C GLU A 48 -6.31 -3.82 -25.32
N MET A 49 -6.65 -3.66 -26.60
CA MET A 49 -6.48 -2.39 -27.32
C MET A 49 -7.21 -1.24 -26.62
N LEU A 50 -8.47 -1.43 -26.19
CA LEU A 50 -9.19 -0.42 -25.42
C LEU A 50 -8.54 -0.19 -24.04
N SER A 51 -8.07 -1.24 -23.39
CA SER A 51 -7.36 -1.10 -22.10
C SER A 51 -6.13 -0.19 -22.21
N GLU A 52 -5.36 -0.35 -23.29
CA GLU A 52 -4.19 0.47 -23.59
C GLU A 52 -4.56 1.90 -24.03
N GLU A 53 -5.55 2.04 -24.92
CA GLU A 53 -5.98 3.34 -25.47
C GLU A 53 -6.47 4.28 -24.35
N TYR A 54 -7.10 3.73 -23.31
CA TYR A 54 -7.70 4.52 -22.23
C TYR A 54 -7.01 4.37 -20.86
N ASN A 55 -5.94 3.56 -20.78
CA ASN A 55 -5.21 3.30 -19.53
C ASN A 55 -6.11 2.76 -18.40
N GLU A 56 -7.01 1.84 -18.75
CA GLU A 56 -7.97 1.20 -17.84
C GLU A 56 -7.90 -0.32 -17.99
N LYS A 57 -8.28 -1.08 -16.96
CA LYS A 57 -8.35 -2.54 -17.07
C LYS A 57 -9.71 -2.95 -17.64
N ILE A 58 -9.71 -3.44 -18.88
CA ILE A 58 -10.89 -4.03 -19.52
C ILE A 58 -10.64 -5.53 -19.73
N SER A 59 -11.59 -6.34 -19.29
CA SER A 59 -11.53 -7.80 -19.44
C SER A 59 -12.60 -8.25 -20.44
N TYR A 60 -12.33 -9.33 -21.18
CA TYR A 60 -13.30 -9.97 -22.07
C TYR A 60 -13.67 -11.36 -21.53
N ILE A 61 -14.95 -11.72 -21.64
CA ILE A 61 -15.44 -13.05 -21.30
C ILE A 61 -16.58 -13.47 -22.23
N GLU A 62 -16.58 -14.72 -22.69
CA GLU A 62 -17.71 -15.29 -23.41
C GLU A 62 -18.69 -15.96 -22.48
N THR A 63 -19.99 -15.75 -22.70
CA THR A 63 -21.05 -16.29 -21.85
C THR A 63 -22.17 -16.91 -22.68
N SER A 64 -22.98 -17.74 -22.04
CA SER A 64 -24.29 -18.12 -22.57
C SER A 64 -25.35 -17.92 -21.52
N ALA A 65 -26.17 -16.90 -21.71
CA ALA A 65 -27.36 -16.70 -20.89
C ALA A 65 -28.38 -17.85 -21.03
N LEU A 66 -28.31 -18.65 -22.10
CA LEU A 66 -29.19 -19.80 -22.32
C LEU A 66 -28.77 -20.99 -21.46
N THR A 67 -27.48 -21.32 -21.41
CA THR A 67 -26.96 -22.48 -20.67
C THR A 67 -26.53 -22.13 -19.24
N GLY A 68 -26.34 -20.84 -18.95
CA GLY A 68 -25.76 -20.34 -17.70
C GLY A 68 -24.23 -20.29 -17.71
N GLU A 69 -23.57 -20.71 -18.81
CA GLU A 69 -22.11 -20.75 -18.89
C GLU A 69 -21.49 -19.36 -18.70
N ASN A 70 -20.51 -19.27 -17.80
CA ASN A 70 -19.69 -18.10 -17.49
C ASN A 70 -20.45 -16.86 -16.96
N ILE A 71 -21.73 -16.98 -16.60
CA ILE A 71 -22.52 -15.85 -16.11
C ILE A 71 -22.01 -15.38 -14.75
N GLU A 72 -21.77 -16.29 -13.81
CA GLU A 72 -21.26 -15.95 -12.48
C GLU A 72 -19.85 -15.35 -12.56
N GLU A 73 -19.00 -15.91 -13.42
CA GLU A 73 -17.64 -15.45 -13.68
C GLU A 73 -17.63 -14.03 -14.26
N ALA A 74 -18.56 -13.68 -15.15
CA ALA A 74 -18.66 -12.33 -15.70
C ALA A 74 -18.98 -11.29 -14.61
N PHE A 75 -19.94 -11.59 -13.72
CA PHE A 75 -20.22 -10.73 -12.56
C PHE A 75 -19.07 -10.69 -11.55
N GLY A 76 -18.37 -11.81 -11.37
CA GLY A 76 -17.17 -11.91 -10.55
C GLY A 76 -16.05 -10.99 -11.05
N LEU A 77 -15.81 -10.93 -12.36
CA LEU A 77 -14.82 -10.05 -12.97
C LEU A 77 -15.13 -8.57 -12.73
N VAL A 78 -16.39 -8.15 -12.92
CA VAL A 78 -16.81 -6.76 -12.65
C VAL A 78 -16.62 -6.42 -11.17
N SER A 79 -17.00 -7.33 -10.26
CA SER A 79 -16.83 -7.15 -8.82
C SER A 79 -15.35 -7.02 -8.43
N TYR A 80 -14.49 -7.83 -9.02
CA TYR A 80 -13.04 -7.77 -8.82
C TYR A 80 -12.46 -6.43 -9.30
N HIS A 81 -12.82 -5.98 -10.51
CA HIS A 81 -12.39 -4.68 -11.04
C HIS A 81 -12.82 -3.54 -10.10
N TYR A 82 -14.06 -3.58 -9.60
CA TYR A 82 -14.57 -2.56 -8.67
C TYR A 82 -13.80 -2.52 -7.35
N ILE A 83 -13.53 -3.68 -6.75
CA ILE A 83 -12.73 -3.76 -5.52
C ILE A 83 -11.32 -3.18 -5.75
N MET A 84 -10.69 -3.50 -6.89
CA MET A 84 -9.37 -2.98 -7.21
C MET A 84 -9.37 -1.46 -7.40
N LEU A 85 -10.31 -0.91 -8.14
CA LEU A 85 -10.47 0.55 -8.30
C LEU A 85 -10.72 1.23 -6.95
N SER A 86 -11.63 0.68 -6.13
CA SER A 86 -11.91 1.21 -4.79
C SER A 86 -10.66 1.24 -3.91
N LYS A 87 -9.83 0.19 -3.95
CA LYS A 87 -8.55 0.14 -3.22
C LYS A 87 -7.58 1.19 -3.71
N MET A 88 -7.45 1.36 -5.04
CA MET A 88 -6.60 2.39 -5.63
C MET A 88 -7.03 3.81 -5.23
N PHE A 89 -8.34 4.08 -5.20
CA PHE A 89 -8.87 5.35 -4.72
C PHE A 89 -8.53 5.62 -3.25
N GLU A 90 -8.68 4.62 -2.38
CA GLU A 90 -8.30 4.75 -0.97
C GLU A 90 -6.79 4.99 -0.82
N GLU A 91 -5.95 4.26 -1.56
CA GLU A 91 -4.49 4.48 -1.55
C GLU A 91 -4.13 5.91 -1.98
N ASN A 92 -4.74 6.42 -3.06
CA ASN A 92 -4.52 7.78 -3.54
C ASN A 92 -4.95 8.82 -2.49
N LYS A 93 -6.09 8.63 -1.84
CA LYS A 93 -6.54 9.49 -0.76
C LYS A 93 -5.53 9.55 0.39
N PHE A 94 -5.02 8.41 0.84
CA PHE A 94 -4.01 8.39 1.91
C PHE A 94 -2.68 9.00 1.46
N ARG A 95 -2.27 8.79 0.20
CA ARG A 95 -1.10 9.43 -0.40
C ARG A 95 -1.20 10.95 -0.33
N ASP A 96 -2.36 11.51 -0.72
CA ASP A 96 -2.59 12.96 -0.68
C ASP A 96 -2.60 13.50 0.76
N MET A 97 -3.22 12.77 1.69
CA MET A 97 -3.21 13.11 3.11
C MET A 97 -1.78 13.10 3.69
N ILE A 98 -0.97 12.09 3.36
CA ILE A 98 0.43 11.98 3.77
C ILE A 98 1.25 13.15 3.24
N LEU A 99 1.11 13.48 1.95
CA LEU A 99 1.80 14.61 1.34
C LEU A 99 1.44 15.92 2.05
N THR A 100 0.14 16.11 2.32
CA THR A 100 -0.38 17.28 3.05
C THR A 100 0.19 17.36 4.47
N ASP A 101 0.19 16.25 5.21
CA ASP A 101 0.71 16.20 6.57
C ASP A 101 2.23 16.44 6.63
N ILE A 102 3.00 15.86 5.70
CA ILE A 102 4.45 16.11 5.59
C ILE A 102 4.72 17.59 5.34
N ASN A 103 4.04 18.20 4.37
CA ASN A 103 4.24 19.60 4.04
C ASN A 103 3.85 20.51 5.22
N SER A 104 2.71 20.25 5.86
CA SER A 104 2.27 21.01 7.04
C SER A 104 3.26 20.93 8.21
N ILE A 105 3.86 19.75 8.46
CA ILE A 105 4.91 19.62 9.48
C ILE A 105 6.13 20.46 9.09
N LEU A 106 6.58 20.40 7.84
CA LEU A 106 7.76 21.10 7.33
C LEU A 106 7.56 22.62 7.19
N GLU A 107 6.33 23.12 7.15
CA GLU A 107 6.03 24.55 7.30
C GLU A 107 6.32 25.06 8.72
N SER A 108 6.17 24.19 9.72
CA SER A 108 6.33 24.53 11.14
C SER A 108 7.71 24.16 11.73
N ARG A 109 8.48 23.32 11.04
CA ARG A 109 9.75 22.76 11.52
C ARG A 109 10.79 22.74 10.39
N PRO A 110 12.09 22.91 10.68
CA PRO A 110 13.13 22.98 9.66
C PRO A 110 13.38 21.65 8.92
N SER A 111 13.02 20.53 9.53
CA SER A 111 13.17 19.19 8.96
C SER A 111 12.18 18.21 9.59
N LEU A 112 11.90 17.12 8.87
CA LEU A 112 11.13 15.99 9.35
C LEU A 112 11.93 14.71 9.07
N THR A 113 12.33 14.00 10.12
CA THR A 113 13.13 12.77 9.98
C THR A 113 12.30 11.53 10.31
N LEU A 114 12.08 10.68 9.32
CA LEU A 114 11.40 9.39 9.47
C LEU A 114 12.38 8.24 9.30
N THR A 115 12.39 7.31 10.25
CA THR A 115 13.31 6.18 10.28
C THR A 115 12.58 4.87 10.03
N PHE A 116 13.03 4.10 9.04
CA PHE A 116 12.48 2.81 8.66
C PHE A 116 13.44 1.68 9.06
N ILE A 117 12.90 0.63 9.68
CA ILE A 117 13.70 -0.47 10.20
C ILE A 117 13.10 -1.81 9.75
N SER A 118 13.89 -2.63 9.07
CA SER A 118 13.50 -3.95 8.57
C SER A 118 14.73 -4.85 8.36
N ASN A 119 14.49 -6.16 8.12
CA ASN A 119 15.55 -7.10 7.75
C ASN A 119 16.22 -6.69 6.41
N ASP A 120 15.40 -6.41 5.41
CA ASP A 120 15.82 -5.80 4.15
C ASP A 120 15.51 -4.30 4.20
N TYR A 121 16.50 -3.53 4.64
CA TYR A 121 16.43 -2.07 4.77
C TYR A 121 16.34 -1.36 3.40
N SER A 122 16.95 -1.92 2.35
CA SER A 122 16.86 -1.37 0.99
C SER A 122 15.45 -1.50 0.40
N ASN A 123 14.75 -2.58 0.74
CA ASN A 123 13.39 -2.86 0.26
C ASN A 123 12.34 -2.77 1.38
N ASN A 124 12.49 -1.83 2.32
CA ASN A 124 11.45 -1.58 3.31
C ASN A 124 10.17 -1.09 2.60
N PRO A 125 9.01 -1.77 2.76
CA PRO A 125 7.83 -1.45 1.97
C PRO A 125 7.24 -0.07 2.30
N SER A 126 7.26 0.37 3.56
CA SER A 126 6.77 1.72 3.92
C SER A 126 7.66 2.83 3.37
N LEU A 127 8.97 2.60 3.33
CA LEU A 127 9.91 3.51 2.68
C LEU A 127 9.65 3.62 1.17
N ILE A 128 9.36 2.49 0.51
CA ILE A 128 9.04 2.46 -0.92
C ILE A 128 7.79 3.30 -1.20
N LEU A 129 6.74 3.19 -0.39
CA LEU A 129 5.52 3.98 -0.55
C LEU A 129 5.79 5.48 -0.53
N LEU A 130 6.59 5.98 0.43
CA LEU A 130 6.93 7.41 0.46
C LEU A 130 7.79 7.82 -0.74
N LYS A 131 8.69 6.95 -1.22
CA LYS A 131 9.52 7.23 -2.40
C LYS A 131 8.70 7.29 -3.70
N GLU A 132 7.54 6.64 -3.77
CA GLU A 132 6.62 6.67 -4.91
C GLU A 132 5.80 7.98 -4.98
N ILE A 133 5.82 8.80 -3.92
CA ILE A 133 5.16 10.12 -3.90
C ILE A 133 6.02 11.14 -4.65
N ASN A 134 5.80 11.25 -5.96
CA ASN A 134 6.56 12.13 -6.85
C ASN A 134 6.59 13.60 -6.40
N ASP A 135 5.51 14.09 -5.79
CA ASP A 135 5.35 15.48 -5.35
C ASP A 135 6.27 15.87 -4.18
N LEU A 136 6.89 14.90 -3.49
CA LEU A 136 7.95 15.17 -2.51
C LEU A 136 9.25 15.64 -3.18
N GLY A 137 9.39 15.45 -4.49
CA GLY A 137 10.59 15.75 -5.27
C GLY A 137 11.61 14.62 -5.26
N LYS A 138 12.73 14.84 -5.96
CA LYS A 138 13.80 13.82 -6.09
C LYS A 138 14.79 13.93 -4.93
N PRO A 139 14.98 12.86 -4.13
CA PRO A 139 15.92 12.91 -3.01
C PRO A 139 17.37 12.72 -3.46
N SER A 140 18.30 13.29 -2.69
CA SER A 140 19.70 12.89 -2.73
C SER A 140 19.93 11.67 -1.84
N LYS A 141 20.49 10.59 -2.41
CA LYS A 141 20.81 9.36 -1.67
C LYS A 141 22.23 9.42 -1.10
N LYS A 142 22.37 9.10 0.19
CA LYS A 142 23.67 8.82 0.83
C LYS A 142 23.63 7.41 1.40
N GLU A 143 24.60 6.59 1.01
CA GLU A 143 24.71 5.21 1.49
C GLU A 143 25.92 5.08 2.43
N LYS A 144 25.68 4.45 3.58
CA LYS A 144 26.71 4.07 4.55
C LYS A 144 26.52 2.59 4.85
N LYS A 145 27.59 1.89 5.27
CA LYS A 145 27.48 0.47 5.65
C LYS A 145 26.30 0.30 6.61
N SER A 146 25.28 -0.46 6.19
CA SER A 146 24.02 -0.77 6.91
C SER A 146 22.99 0.35 7.11
N LYS A 147 23.11 1.47 6.39
CA LYS A 147 22.13 2.57 6.42
C LYS A 147 22.00 3.26 5.06
N GLU A 148 20.77 3.58 4.67
CA GLU A 148 20.48 4.51 3.57
C GLU A 148 19.84 5.78 4.11
N ILE A 149 20.20 6.93 3.53
CA ILE A 149 19.59 8.23 3.84
C ILE A 149 19.13 8.86 2.53
N TYR A 150 17.89 9.32 2.50
CA TYR A 150 17.28 10.03 1.40
C TYR A 150 16.91 11.44 1.89
N ASN A 151 17.57 12.46 1.36
CA ASN A 151 17.31 13.85 1.73
C ASN A 151 16.51 14.51 0.61
N TYR A 152 15.28 14.92 0.90
CA TYR A 152 14.40 15.59 -0.03
C TYR A 152 14.57 17.11 0.02
N PRO A 153 14.31 17.82 -1.10
CA PRO A 153 14.47 19.27 -1.16
C PRO A 153 13.57 20.05 -0.19
N ASN A 154 12.43 19.49 0.19
CA ASN A 154 11.46 20.12 1.11
C ASN A 154 11.85 20.00 2.60
N GLY A 155 12.96 19.32 2.93
CA GLY A 155 13.39 19.10 4.32
C GLY A 155 12.96 17.77 4.93
N LEU A 156 12.27 16.91 4.17
CA LEU A 156 12.01 15.52 4.56
C LEU A 156 13.30 14.69 4.47
N ILE A 157 13.60 13.95 5.54
CA ILE A 157 14.72 13.03 5.63
C ILE A 157 14.17 11.64 5.91
N LEU A 158 14.38 10.70 4.98
CA LEU A 158 14.04 9.30 5.19
C LEU A 158 15.32 8.51 5.46
N GLU A 159 15.37 7.82 6.59
CA GLU A 159 16.48 6.97 6.97
C GLU A 159 16.05 5.51 6.97
N SER A 160 16.88 4.61 6.47
CA SER A 160 16.59 3.17 6.49
C SER A 160 17.73 2.39 7.12
N TYR A 161 17.40 1.50 8.06
CA TYR A 161 18.37 0.73 8.85
C TYR A 161 18.03 -0.76 8.88
N LYS A 162 19.09 -1.57 8.97
CA LYS A 162 18.98 -2.93 9.51
C LYS A 162 18.88 -2.89 11.03
N PHE A 163 18.28 -3.91 11.63
CA PHE A 163 18.16 -4.05 13.09
C PHE A 163 19.49 -3.91 13.84
N ASP A 164 20.58 -4.47 13.30
CA ASP A 164 21.89 -4.46 13.96
C ASP A 164 22.63 -3.11 13.88
N ALA A 165 22.14 -2.20 13.03
CA ALA A 165 22.76 -0.91 12.75
C ALA A 165 22.23 0.24 13.61
N ILE A 166 21.24 -0.03 14.47
CA ILE A 166 20.58 0.97 15.31
C ILE A 166 21.56 1.41 16.41
N LYS A 167 22.23 2.55 16.22
CA LYS A 167 23.17 3.10 17.22
C LYS A 167 22.60 4.33 17.93
N ILE A 168 22.04 5.26 17.17
CA ILE A 168 21.34 6.46 17.65
C ILE A 168 20.24 6.74 16.63
N ILE A 169 19.02 6.99 17.10
CA ILE A 169 17.90 7.38 16.25
C ILE A 169 17.50 8.79 16.67
N ASP A 170 17.87 9.76 15.87
CA ASP A 170 17.30 11.11 15.93
C ASP A 170 16.21 11.18 14.86
N SER A 171 14.98 10.92 15.27
CA SER A 171 13.86 10.76 14.35
C SER A 171 12.56 11.24 15.00
N ASP A 172 11.71 11.85 14.20
CA ASP A 172 10.36 12.26 14.58
C ASP A 172 9.38 11.07 14.63
N GLY A 173 9.58 10.12 13.72
CA GLY A 173 8.80 8.88 13.65
C GLY A 173 9.67 7.68 13.26
N VAL A 174 9.53 6.58 14.00
CA VAL A 174 10.21 5.31 13.71
C VAL A 174 9.19 4.28 13.25
N PHE A 175 9.38 3.73 12.07
CA PHE A 175 8.53 2.72 11.46
C PHE A 175 9.28 1.39 11.35
N ILE A 176 8.86 0.40 12.13
CA ILE A 176 9.52 -0.89 12.26
C ILE A 176 8.64 -1.96 11.61
N ILE A 177 9.22 -2.80 10.78
CA ILE A 177 8.54 -3.97 10.22
C ILE A 177 9.26 -5.24 10.66
N PHE A 178 8.55 -6.04 11.45
CA PHE A 178 8.95 -7.38 11.84
C PHE A 178 8.29 -8.42 10.96
N ASP A 179 9.01 -9.49 10.66
CA ASP A 179 8.52 -10.63 9.89
C ASP A 179 8.62 -11.90 10.74
N THR A 180 7.49 -12.54 11.04
CA THR A 180 7.51 -13.78 11.82
C THR A 180 8.17 -14.93 11.05
N LYS A 181 8.42 -14.79 9.76
CA LYS A 181 8.93 -15.83 8.86
C LYS A 181 8.06 -17.08 8.96
N ASN A 182 6.74 -16.89 8.91
CA ASN A 182 5.74 -17.95 9.02
C ASN A 182 5.62 -18.64 10.39
N ARG A 183 6.15 -18.04 11.46
CA ARG A 183 6.01 -18.49 12.86
C ARG A 183 4.74 -17.90 13.52
N ASP A 184 4.22 -18.61 14.52
CA ASP A 184 3.02 -18.22 15.30
C ASP A 184 3.36 -17.43 16.58
N SER A 185 4.65 -17.15 16.82
CA SER A 185 5.18 -16.39 17.96
C SER A 185 6.15 -15.31 17.48
N ILE A 186 6.42 -14.32 18.32
CA ILE A 186 7.42 -13.28 18.03
C ILE A 186 8.83 -13.85 18.15
N ASP A 187 9.79 -13.17 17.51
CA ASP A 187 11.21 -13.42 17.82
C ASP A 187 11.57 -12.69 19.13
N PRO A 188 12.13 -13.37 20.15
CA PRO A 188 12.44 -12.73 21.43
C PRO A 188 13.39 -11.53 21.32
N SER A 189 14.21 -11.48 20.26
CA SER A 189 15.10 -10.36 20.00
C SER A 189 14.37 -9.04 19.73
N TRP A 190 13.11 -9.06 19.30
CA TRP A 190 12.33 -7.87 18.95
C TRP A 190 12.08 -6.96 20.15
N ASN A 191 11.81 -7.54 21.33
CA ASN A 191 11.69 -6.75 22.57
C ASN A 191 12.95 -5.92 22.84
N ASN A 192 14.13 -6.54 22.71
CA ASN A 192 15.40 -5.84 22.93
C ASN A 192 15.63 -4.73 21.91
N ILE A 193 15.23 -4.95 20.66
CA ILE A 193 15.32 -3.94 19.60
C ILE A 193 14.42 -2.74 19.94
N ILE A 194 13.15 -2.99 20.28
CA ILE A 194 12.18 -1.93 20.60
C ILE A 194 12.62 -1.14 21.83
N LEU A 195 13.04 -1.81 22.90
CA LEU A 195 13.57 -1.17 24.11
C LEU A 195 14.79 -0.30 23.83
N LYS A 196 15.69 -0.75 22.94
CA LYS A 196 16.84 0.04 22.50
C LYS A 196 16.41 1.31 21.76
N ILE A 197 15.37 1.24 20.93
CA ILE A 197 14.83 2.40 20.21
C ILE A 197 14.22 3.38 21.20
N ILE A 198 13.32 2.92 22.08
CA ILE A 198 12.66 3.74 23.12
C ILE A 198 13.69 4.47 23.98
N LYS A 199 14.76 3.80 24.38
CA LYS A 199 15.82 4.39 25.21
C LYS A 199 16.54 5.55 24.52
N ASN A 200 16.71 5.50 23.20
CA ASN A 200 17.50 6.48 22.44
C ASN A 200 16.65 7.56 21.76
N LEU A 201 15.34 7.37 21.63
CA LEU A 201 14.44 8.41 21.15
C LEU A 201 14.23 9.47 22.22
N GLU A 202 14.06 10.72 21.79
CA GLU A 202 13.59 11.81 22.64
C GLU A 202 12.09 11.67 22.94
N ASP A 203 11.58 12.55 23.79
CA ASP A 203 10.14 12.65 24.06
C ASP A 203 9.41 13.32 22.89
N LYS A 204 8.09 13.16 22.85
CA LYS A 204 7.18 13.61 21.77
C LYS A 204 7.53 13.02 20.40
N LYS A 205 7.90 11.74 20.37
CA LYS A 205 8.21 10.98 19.15
C LYS A 205 7.19 9.87 18.95
N VAL A 206 7.11 9.32 17.73
CA VAL A 206 6.16 8.26 17.37
C VAL A 206 6.87 6.98 16.96
N ILE A 207 6.37 5.82 17.40
CA ILE A 207 6.84 4.50 16.95
C ILE A 207 5.68 3.71 16.34
N SER A 208 5.78 3.32 15.07
CA SER A 208 4.84 2.42 14.41
C SER A 208 5.50 1.05 14.22
N ILE A 209 4.85 -0.01 14.71
CA ILE A 209 5.38 -1.38 14.71
C ILE A 209 4.43 -2.28 13.92
N GLY A 210 4.83 -2.60 12.70
CA GLY A 210 4.15 -3.54 11.83
C GLY A 210 4.69 -4.95 12.02
N ILE A 211 3.80 -5.93 12.13
CA ILE A 211 4.18 -7.35 12.23
C ILE A 211 3.55 -8.12 11.07
N MET A 212 4.39 -8.63 10.17
CA MET A 212 3.97 -9.50 9.09
C MET A 212 3.70 -10.90 9.62
N THR A 213 2.47 -11.39 9.44
CA THR A 213 1.99 -12.67 9.96
C THR A 213 1.08 -13.36 8.93
N LYS A 214 0.91 -14.68 9.04
CA LYS A 214 -0.17 -15.39 8.32
C LYS A 214 -1.53 -14.99 8.89
N GLU A 215 -2.59 -15.02 8.08
CA GLU A 215 -3.95 -14.59 8.48
C GLU A 215 -4.56 -15.35 9.67
N ASN A 216 -4.17 -16.60 9.88
CA ASN A 216 -4.69 -17.47 10.95
C ASN A 216 -3.97 -17.34 12.30
N VAL A 217 -2.93 -16.50 12.41
CA VAL A 217 -2.23 -16.25 13.68
C VAL A 217 -3.14 -15.52 14.67
N ASN A 218 -3.15 -15.96 15.94
CA ASN A 218 -3.86 -15.28 17.02
C ASN A 218 -3.12 -14.00 17.41
N TRP A 219 -3.63 -12.86 16.91
CA TRP A 219 -3.04 -11.54 17.14
C TRP A 219 -2.93 -11.20 18.63
N SER A 220 -4.00 -11.38 19.40
CA SER A 220 -4.02 -11.04 20.83
C SER A 220 -2.97 -11.81 21.64
N LYS A 221 -2.77 -13.10 21.31
CA LYS A 221 -1.72 -13.91 21.94
C LYS A 221 -0.33 -13.35 21.62
N MET A 222 -0.07 -13.07 20.34
CA MET A 222 1.23 -12.55 19.88
C MET A 222 1.56 -11.18 20.50
N MET A 223 0.56 -10.31 20.60
CA MET A 223 0.69 -9.01 21.26
C MET A 223 1.08 -9.12 22.74
N GLY A 224 0.59 -10.16 23.42
CA GLY A 224 0.93 -10.46 24.81
C GLY A 224 2.36 -10.96 25.02
N GLU A 225 3.10 -11.30 23.96
CA GLU A 225 4.50 -11.74 24.06
C GLU A 225 5.49 -10.55 24.13
N PHE A 226 5.02 -9.33 23.83
CA PHE A 226 5.84 -8.13 23.96
C PHE A 226 5.89 -7.63 25.40
N ASP A 227 7.07 -7.20 25.84
CA ASP A 227 7.36 -6.73 27.19
C ASP A 227 8.15 -5.42 27.16
N PHE A 228 7.58 -4.42 26.49
CA PHE A 228 8.16 -3.07 26.43
C PHE A 228 7.17 -1.97 26.83
N TYR A 229 5.91 -2.31 27.09
CA TYR A 229 4.81 -1.37 27.34
C TYR A 229 5.09 -0.46 28.55
N THR A 230 5.56 -1.03 29.66
CA THR A 230 5.93 -0.27 30.87
C THR A 230 6.98 0.81 30.59
N LYS A 231 7.93 0.53 29.69
CA LYS A 231 8.99 1.49 29.34
C LYS A 231 8.49 2.62 28.45
N LEU A 232 7.44 2.37 27.66
CA LEU A 232 6.77 3.42 26.89
C LEU A 232 5.97 4.33 27.80
N GLU A 233 5.27 3.81 28.80
CA GLU A 233 4.49 4.64 29.74
C GLU A 233 5.38 5.62 30.55
N GLU A 234 6.62 5.23 30.83
CA GLU A 234 7.61 6.11 31.48
C GLU A 234 8.13 7.25 30.58
N ARG A 235 7.80 7.25 29.29
CA ARG A 235 8.30 8.19 28.28
C ARG A 235 7.13 8.85 27.55
N ASN A 236 7.28 10.11 27.15
CA ASN A 236 6.24 10.76 26.35
C ASN A 236 6.35 10.36 24.85
N ILE A 237 6.28 9.07 24.55
CA ILE A 237 6.40 8.51 23.19
C ILE A 237 5.08 7.84 22.83
N SER A 238 4.48 8.24 21.70
CA SER A 238 3.30 7.55 21.17
C SER A 238 3.71 6.32 20.38
N TYR A 239 2.92 5.25 20.46
CA TYR A 239 3.20 4.03 19.70
C TYR A 239 1.93 3.42 19.09
N PHE A 240 2.11 2.76 17.95
CA PHE A 240 1.07 2.01 17.25
C PHE A 240 1.60 0.64 16.89
N MET A 241 0.81 -0.40 17.14
CA MET A 241 1.11 -1.76 16.71
C MET A 241 0.01 -2.24 15.79
N PHE A 242 0.39 -2.79 14.65
CA PHE A 242 -0.55 -3.22 13.64
C PHE A 242 -0.08 -4.49 12.93
N ARG A 243 -1.05 -5.22 12.44
CA ARG A 243 -0.82 -6.46 11.71
C ARG A 243 -0.65 -6.13 10.24
N ILE A 244 0.41 -6.64 9.64
CA ILE A 244 0.61 -6.62 8.20
C ILE A 244 0.13 -7.96 7.65
N SER A 245 -0.92 -7.91 6.82
CA SER A 245 -1.55 -9.07 6.18
C SER A 245 -1.45 -8.97 4.65
N SER A 246 -2.31 -9.69 3.92
CA SER A 246 -2.39 -9.72 2.46
C SER A 246 -2.60 -8.33 1.82
N GLU A 247 -3.24 -7.38 2.53
CA GLU A 247 -3.49 -6.00 2.09
C GLU A 247 -2.39 -5.03 2.52
N LEU A 248 -1.13 -5.34 2.19
CA LEU A 248 0.06 -4.64 2.66
C LEU A 248 0.04 -3.13 2.40
N ARG A 249 -0.23 -2.68 1.16
CA ARG A 249 -0.01 -1.28 0.75
C ARG A 249 -0.94 -0.30 1.47
N LEU A 250 -2.25 -0.54 1.40
CA LEU A 250 -3.25 0.32 2.02
C LEU A 250 -3.08 0.40 3.54
N GLU A 251 -2.76 -0.70 4.21
CA GLU A 251 -2.50 -0.70 5.65
C GLU A 251 -1.26 0.14 5.99
N LEU A 252 -0.17 0.00 5.23
CA LEU A 252 1.02 0.82 5.45
C LEU A 252 0.76 2.31 5.21
N TYR A 253 -0.04 2.68 4.21
CA TYR A 253 -0.48 4.06 3.99
C TYR A 253 -1.29 4.61 5.19
N LYS A 254 -2.26 3.84 5.70
CA LYS A 254 -3.05 4.20 6.89
C LYS A 254 -2.15 4.43 8.12
N GLN A 255 -1.17 3.57 8.32
CA GLN A 255 -0.26 3.67 9.47
C GLN A 255 0.74 4.82 9.32
N LEU A 256 1.26 5.07 8.12
CA LEU A 256 2.09 6.24 7.82
C LEU A 256 1.31 7.54 8.09
N ASN A 257 0.05 7.62 7.65
CA ASN A 257 -0.79 8.77 7.89
C ASN A 257 -1.07 8.97 9.40
N THR A 258 -1.40 7.90 10.13
CA THR A 258 -1.58 7.95 11.60
C THR A 258 -0.32 8.46 12.31
N MET A 259 0.85 7.97 11.92
CA MET A 259 2.14 8.42 12.47
C MET A 259 2.36 9.91 12.23
N LEU A 260 2.20 10.38 10.98
CA LEU A 260 2.40 11.78 10.61
C LEU A 260 1.41 12.71 11.32
N ASN A 261 0.13 12.34 11.38
CA ASN A 261 -0.87 13.10 12.14
C ASN A 261 -0.51 13.22 13.62
N THR A 262 0.03 12.15 14.22
CA THR A 262 0.50 12.18 15.61
C THR A 262 1.71 13.10 15.77
N ILE A 263 2.70 13.03 14.86
CA ILE A 263 3.88 13.92 14.86
C ILE A 263 3.46 15.39 14.74
N LYS A 264 2.47 15.69 13.89
CA LYS A 264 1.93 17.04 13.66
C LYS A 264 1.30 17.62 14.93
N ASN A 265 0.70 16.78 15.77
CA ASN A 265 -0.02 17.20 16.97
C ASN A 265 0.87 17.29 18.23
N PHE A 266 2.18 17.00 18.12
CA PHE A 266 3.15 17.12 19.21
C PHE A 266 3.81 18.51 19.33
#